data_AF-A0AAD8B2Q0-F1
#
_entry.id   AF-A0AAD8B2Q0-F1
#
_cell.length_a   1.000
_cell.length_b   1.000
_cell.length_c   1.000
_cell.angle_alpha   90.00
_cell.angle_beta   90.00
_cell.angle_gamma   90.00
#
_symmetry.space_group_name_H-M   'P 1'
#
loop_
_entity.id
_entity.type
_entity.pdbx_description
1 polymer ?
#
loop_
_entity_poly.entity_id
_entity_poly.type
_entity_poly.pdbx_seq_one_letter_code
_entity_poly.pdbx_strand_id
1 'polypeptide(L)'
;MCLYINARYKVFKDVGVYEMCLYINAGYKVFKDVGVYEMCLYINVGYKVFKDVRVYEMCLNNKARYKVFKDVGVKEMCLYIKTGYKVFKDVRVYEMCLYINAGYKDFKDVGVYEMCLYINTGYKVFKDVGVYEMCLNN
;
A
#
# COMPACT_ATOMS: atom_id res chain seq x y z
N MET A 1 -16.14 -7.00 11.14
CA MET A 1 -16.49 -8.13 10.24
C MET A 1 -15.68 -7.99 8.95
N CYS A 2 -15.08 -9.08 8.43
CA CYS A 2 -14.23 -9.03 7.24
C CYS A 2 -14.95 -9.62 6.01
N LEU A 3 -14.80 -8.96 4.85
CA LEU A 3 -15.35 -9.46 3.59
C LEU A 3 -14.31 -10.33 2.87
N TYR A 4 -14.71 -11.55 2.51
CA TYR A 4 -13.90 -12.41 1.66
C TYR A 4 -14.28 -12.23 0.19
N ILE A 5 -13.31 -11.88 -0.65
CA ILE A 5 -13.52 -11.59 -2.06
C ILE A 5 -12.73 -12.59 -2.90
N ASN A 6 -13.46 -13.44 -3.62
CA ASN A 6 -12.90 -14.38 -4.59
C ASN A 6 -13.26 -14.02 -6.05
N ALA A 7 -13.45 -12.73 -6.33
CA ALA A 7 -13.76 -12.24 -7.67
C ALA A 7 -12.48 -11.98 -8.47
N ARG A 8 -12.46 -12.31 -9.77
CA ARG A 8 -11.33 -11.96 -10.66
C ARG A 8 -11.14 -10.45 -10.84
N TYR A 9 -12.22 -9.68 -10.82
CA TYR A 9 -12.22 -8.22 -10.95
C TYR A 9 -13.19 -7.60 -9.93
N LYS A 10 -12.81 -6.51 -9.28
CA LYS A 10 -13.71 -5.73 -8.40
C LYS A 10 -13.21 -4.30 -8.30
N VAL A 11 -14.15 -3.36 -8.32
CA VAL A 11 -13.89 -1.93 -8.10
C VAL A 11 -14.62 -1.51 -6.82
N PHE A 12 -13.92 -0.76 -5.99
CA PHE A 12 -14.43 0.00 -4.87
C PHE A 12 -14.30 1.47 -5.25
N LYS A 13 -15.44 2.14 -5.40
CA LYS A 13 -15.52 3.53 -5.84
C LYS A 13 -16.36 4.33 -4.86
N ASP A 14 -15.95 5.55 -4.54
CA ASP A 14 -16.70 6.49 -3.71
C ASP A 14 -17.06 5.87 -2.34
N VAL A 15 -16.08 5.24 -1.69
CA VAL A 15 -16.31 4.52 -0.43
C VAL A 15 -15.85 5.35 0.76
N GLY A 16 -16.77 5.66 1.67
CA GLY A 16 -16.48 6.28 2.97
C GLY A 16 -16.97 5.37 4.10
N VAL A 17 -16.07 4.76 4.87
CA VAL A 17 -16.45 3.89 5.99
C VAL A 17 -15.49 4.06 7.17
N TYR A 18 -15.95 3.73 8.38
CA TYR A 18 -15.07 3.72 9.54
C TYR A 18 -14.05 2.58 9.44
N GLU A 19 -14.51 1.34 9.29
CA GLU A 19 -13.65 0.17 9.15
C GLU A 19 -13.82 -0.51 7.80
N MET A 20 -12.71 -0.96 7.22
CA MET A 20 -12.70 -1.80 6.03
C MET A 20 -11.70 -2.94 6.19
N CYS A 21 -12.22 -4.16 6.37
CA CYS A 21 -11.42 -5.38 6.39
C CYS A 21 -11.72 -6.28 5.19
N LEU A 22 -10.73 -6.53 4.31
CA LEU A 22 -10.89 -7.38 3.13
C LEU A 22 -9.82 -8.48 3.05
N TYR A 23 -10.28 -9.71 2.76
CA TYR A 23 -9.45 -10.82 2.33
C TYR A 23 -9.63 -11.05 0.83
N ILE A 24 -8.56 -10.96 0.05
CA ILE A 24 -8.60 -11.03 -1.41
C ILE A 24 -7.64 -12.13 -1.89
N ASN A 25 -8.20 -13.21 -2.44
CA ASN A 25 -7.42 -14.39 -2.79
C ASN A 25 -6.73 -14.27 -4.17
N ALA A 26 -7.40 -13.63 -5.14
CA ALA A 26 -6.87 -13.45 -6.48
C ALA A 26 -7.53 -12.25 -7.20
N GLY A 27 -6.86 -11.75 -8.23
CA GLY A 27 -7.48 -10.90 -9.26
C GLY A 27 -7.05 -9.44 -9.27
N TYR A 28 -7.71 -8.67 -10.13
CA TYR A 28 -7.52 -7.24 -10.30
C TYR A 28 -8.48 -6.48 -9.37
N LYS A 29 -7.96 -5.49 -8.65
CA LYS A 29 -8.75 -4.67 -7.70
C LYS A 29 -8.42 -3.20 -7.83
N VAL A 30 -9.44 -2.37 -7.92
CA VAL A 30 -9.30 -0.91 -7.93
C VAL A 30 -10.00 -0.34 -6.71
N PHE A 31 -9.30 0.51 -5.99
CA PHE A 31 -9.82 1.38 -4.94
C PHE A 31 -9.68 2.80 -5.45
N LYS A 32 -10.79 3.47 -5.69
CA LYS A 32 -10.84 4.82 -6.25
C LYS A 32 -11.72 5.70 -5.37
N ASP A 33 -11.24 6.88 -5.00
CA ASP A 33 -12.01 7.85 -4.21
C ASP A 33 -12.47 7.20 -2.88
N VAL A 34 -11.50 6.72 -2.08
CA VAL A 34 -11.77 5.94 -0.86
C VAL A 34 -11.28 6.69 0.38
N GLY A 35 -12.16 6.89 1.36
CA GLY A 35 -11.87 7.43 2.68
C GLY A 35 -12.19 6.41 3.76
N VAL A 36 -11.18 6.00 4.54
CA VAL A 36 -11.38 5.00 5.61
C VAL A 36 -10.65 5.41 6.87
N TYR A 37 -11.23 5.15 8.05
CA TYR A 37 -10.49 5.32 9.30
C TYR A 37 -9.48 4.18 9.46
N GLU A 38 -9.95 2.93 9.55
CA GLU A 38 -9.10 1.74 9.63
C GLU A 38 -9.26 0.81 8.42
N MET A 39 -8.18 0.60 7.68
CA MET A 39 -8.16 -0.29 6.51
C MET A 39 -7.20 -1.46 6.71
N CYS A 40 -7.74 -2.68 6.73
CA CYS A 40 -6.99 -3.92 6.78
C CYS A 40 -7.18 -4.74 5.51
N LEU A 41 -6.08 -4.97 4.76
CA LEU A 41 -6.10 -5.71 3.50
C LEU A 41 -5.15 -6.90 3.52
N TYR A 42 -5.71 -8.11 3.44
CA TYR A 42 -4.96 -9.35 3.27
C TYR A 42 -5.07 -9.84 1.84
N ILE A 43 -3.92 -10.06 1.19
CA ILE A 43 -3.88 -10.23 -0.26
C ILE A 43 -2.90 -11.35 -0.64
N ASN A 44 -3.42 -12.37 -1.33
CA ASN A 44 -2.60 -13.47 -1.80
C ASN A 44 -1.98 -13.18 -3.18
N VAL A 45 -2.77 -13.00 -4.24
CA VAL A 45 -2.21 -12.78 -5.59
C VAL A 45 -3.04 -11.75 -6.35
N GLY A 46 -2.42 -10.94 -7.19
CA GLY A 46 -3.16 -10.02 -8.06
C GLY A 46 -2.48 -8.71 -8.39
N TYR A 47 -3.26 -7.86 -9.05
CA TYR A 47 -2.92 -6.49 -9.42
C TYR A 47 -3.83 -5.56 -8.64
N LYS A 48 -3.26 -4.51 -8.04
CA LYS A 48 -4.05 -3.52 -7.32
C LYS A 48 -3.70 -2.10 -7.70
N VAL A 49 -4.73 -1.27 -7.77
CA VAL A 49 -4.61 0.17 -7.96
C VAL A 49 -5.36 0.86 -6.82
N PHE A 50 -4.65 1.72 -6.11
CA PHE A 50 -5.19 2.67 -5.14
C PHE A 50 -5.04 4.06 -5.76
N LYS A 51 -6.15 4.73 -5.97
CA LYS A 51 -6.20 6.07 -6.57
C LYS A 51 -7.08 6.96 -5.71
N ASP A 52 -6.58 8.14 -5.34
CA ASP A 52 -7.33 9.11 -4.55
C ASP A 52 -7.82 8.48 -3.22
N VAL A 53 -6.89 7.94 -2.44
CA VAL A 53 -7.19 7.19 -1.20
C VAL A 53 -6.67 7.93 0.02
N ARG A 54 -7.52 8.11 1.03
CA ARG A 54 -7.17 8.67 2.34
C ARG A 54 -7.49 7.68 3.44
N VAL A 55 -6.50 7.33 4.24
CA VAL A 55 -6.67 6.39 5.36
C VAL A 55 -6.04 6.95 6.62
N TYR A 56 -6.68 6.77 7.78
CA TYR A 56 -6.01 7.07 9.04
C TYR A 56 -4.99 5.97 9.35
N GLU A 57 -5.44 4.72 9.51
CA GLU A 57 -4.59 3.56 9.72
C GLU A 57 -4.74 2.54 8.59
N MET A 58 -3.63 2.22 7.92
CA MET A 58 -3.62 1.23 6.85
C MET A 58 -2.66 0.09 7.16
N CYS A 59 -3.21 -1.10 7.34
CA CYS A 59 -2.48 -2.35 7.43
C CYS A 59 -2.68 -3.17 6.16
N LEU A 60 -1.58 -3.54 5.51
CA LEU A 60 -1.63 -4.29 4.27
C LEU A 60 -0.60 -5.42 4.25
N ASN A 61 -1.10 -6.65 4.27
CA ASN A 61 -0.31 -7.86 4.17
C ASN A 61 -0.47 -8.46 2.77
N ASN A 62 0.65 -8.60 2.07
CA ASN A 62 0.62 -8.87 0.65
C ASN A 62 1.67 -9.86 0.15
N LYS A 63 1.15 -10.84 -0.59
CA LYS A 63 1.92 -11.75 -1.44
C LYS A 63 1.77 -11.43 -2.95
N ALA A 64 1.01 -10.39 -3.31
CA ALA A 64 0.67 -10.06 -4.70
C ALA A 64 1.80 -9.41 -5.49
N ARG A 65 1.78 -9.64 -6.81
CA ARG A 65 2.84 -9.33 -7.78
C ARG A 65 2.94 -7.86 -8.19
N TYR A 66 1.84 -7.08 -8.18
CA TYR A 66 1.87 -5.71 -8.71
C TYR A 66 0.94 -4.75 -7.96
N LYS A 67 1.43 -3.55 -7.62
CA LYS A 67 0.63 -2.50 -6.98
C LYS A 67 0.95 -1.11 -7.47
N VAL A 68 -0.07 -0.28 -7.54
CA VAL A 68 0.04 1.16 -7.80
C VAL A 68 -0.67 1.91 -6.70
N PHE A 69 0.03 2.86 -6.09
CA PHE A 69 -0.51 3.87 -5.20
C PHE A 69 -0.34 5.20 -5.90
N LYS A 70 -1.45 5.90 -6.15
CA LYS A 70 -1.48 7.19 -6.79
C LYS A 70 -2.36 8.14 -5.99
N ASP A 71 -1.86 9.31 -5.65
CA ASP A 71 -2.60 10.33 -4.90
C ASP A 71 -3.12 9.76 -3.56
N VAL A 72 -2.20 9.22 -2.74
CA VAL A 72 -2.54 8.49 -1.50
C VAL A 72 -2.01 9.25 -0.28
N GLY A 73 -2.89 9.49 0.69
CA GLY A 73 -2.54 10.07 1.99
C GLY A 73 -2.85 9.11 3.13
N VAL A 74 -1.87 8.81 3.98
CA VAL A 74 -2.07 7.91 5.13
C VAL A 74 -1.41 8.49 6.37
N LYS A 75 -2.04 8.38 7.54
CA LYS A 75 -1.36 8.74 8.78
C LYS A 75 -0.39 7.61 9.17
N GLU A 76 -0.89 6.42 9.42
CA GLU A 76 -0.08 5.26 9.81
C GLU A 76 -0.19 4.16 8.76
N MET A 77 0.94 3.76 8.18
CA MET A 77 1.00 2.78 7.12
C MET A 77 1.94 1.63 7.49
N CYS A 78 1.37 0.44 7.66
CA CYS A 78 2.11 -0.81 7.82
C CYS A 78 1.95 -1.68 6.58
N LEU A 79 3.04 -1.88 5.83
CA LEU A 79 3.04 -2.78 4.66
C LEU A 79 3.98 -3.95 4.87
N TYR A 80 3.43 -5.17 4.83
CA TYR A 80 4.19 -6.41 4.73
C TYR A 80 4.13 -6.92 3.30
N ILE A 81 5.27 -6.95 2.60
CA ILE A 81 5.34 -7.38 1.21
C ILE A 81 6.41 -8.43 0.98
N LYS A 82 5.95 -9.59 0.51
CA LYS A 82 6.82 -10.71 0.17
C LYS A 82 7.53 -10.49 -1.17
N THR A 83 6.79 -10.31 -2.26
CA THR A 83 7.37 -10.11 -3.60
C THR A 83 6.51 -9.15 -4.42
N GLY A 84 7.09 -8.53 -5.46
CA GLY A 84 6.32 -7.83 -6.48
C GLY A 84 6.87 -6.47 -6.90
N TYR A 85 6.27 -5.93 -7.94
CA TYR A 85 6.50 -4.60 -8.48
C TYR A 85 5.56 -3.59 -7.80
N LYS A 86 6.09 -2.43 -7.41
CA LYS A 86 5.27 -1.35 -6.85
C LYS A 86 5.60 -0.01 -7.45
N VAL A 87 4.56 0.79 -7.63
CA VAL A 87 4.65 2.20 -7.94
C VAL A 87 3.99 2.99 -6.84
N PHE A 88 4.69 3.98 -6.32
CA PHE A 88 4.18 5.01 -5.43
C PHE A 88 4.33 6.34 -6.15
N LYS A 89 3.22 7.02 -6.39
CA LYS A 89 3.18 8.31 -7.06
C LYS A 89 2.31 9.27 -6.26
N ASP A 90 2.83 10.45 -5.93
CA ASP A 90 2.09 11.46 -5.18
C ASP A 90 1.57 10.89 -3.84
N VAL A 91 2.48 10.31 -3.03
CA VAL A 91 2.13 9.61 -1.78
C VAL A 91 2.65 10.38 -0.58
N ARG A 92 1.80 10.59 0.42
CA ARG A 92 2.17 11.21 1.70
C ARG A 92 1.82 10.31 2.85
N VAL A 93 2.79 10.05 3.71
CA VAL A 93 2.60 9.23 4.91
C VAL A 93 3.21 9.92 6.11
N TYR A 94 2.55 9.87 7.26
CA TYR A 94 3.15 10.36 8.49
C TYR A 94 4.11 9.30 9.04
N GLU A 95 3.62 8.14 9.41
CA GLU A 95 4.43 7.00 9.88
C GLU A 95 4.33 5.83 8.91
N MET A 96 5.47 5.34 8.44
CA MET A 96 5.56 4.20 7.53
C MET A 96 6.45 3.10 8.09
N CYS A 97 5.86 1.91 8.28
CA CYS A 97 6.58 0.67 8.52
C CYS A 97 6.51 -0.24 7.29
N LEU A 98 7.67 -0.58 6.74
CA LEU A 98 7.76 -1.29 5.47
C LEU A 98 8.65 -2.53 5.59
N TYR A 99 8.03 -3.71 5.53
CA TYR A 99 8.73 -4.99 5.47
C TYR A 99 8.71 -5.52 4.04
N ILE A 100 9.90 -5.71 3.47
CA ILE A 100 10.08 -6.08 2.07
C ILE A 100 11.06 -7.24 1.97
N ASN A 101 10.62 -8.33 1.34
CA ASN A 101 11.52 -9.45 1.06
C ASN A 101 12.19 -9.34 -0.34
N ALA A 102 11.43 -9.15 -1.43
CA ALA A 102 12.00 -8.97 -2.77
C ALA A 102 11.15 -8.11 -3.72
N GLY A 103 11.77 -7.50 -4.73
CA GLY A 103 11.08 -6.93 -5.90
C GLY A 103 11.40 -5.47 -6.24
N TYR A 104 10.86 -5.01 -7.37
CA TYR A 104 11.09 -3.68 -7.92
C TYR A 104 10.15 -2.63 -7.32
N LYS A 105 10.67 -1.44 -7.04
CA LYS A 105 9.88 -0.33 -6.49
C LYS A 105 10.26 0.97 -7.18
N ASP A 106 9.24 1.73 -7.55
CA ASP A 106 9.37 3.07 -8.09
C ASP A 106 8.62 4.04 -7.18
N PHE A 107 9.33 5.05 -6.71
CA PHE A 107 8.81 6.10 -5.84
C PHE A 107 8.99 7.44 -6.53
N LYS A 108 7.88 8.13 -6.76
CA LYS A 108 7.83 9.44 -7.39
C LYS A 108 6.97 10.39 -6.56
N ASP A 109 7.49 11.55 -6.20
CA ASP A 109 6.76 12.58 -5.44
C ASP A 109 6.23 12.01 -4.11
N VAL A 110 7.12 11.42 -3.31
CA VAL A 110 6.77 10.73 -2.05
C VAL A 110 7.32 11.48 -0.84
N GLY A 111 6.45 11.81 0.10
CA GLY A 111 6.82 12.42 1.37
C GLY A 111 6.49 11.50 2.54
N VAL A 112 7.46 11.21 3.39
CA VAL A 112 7.26 10.45 4.63
C VAL A 112 7.88 11.19 5.80
N TYR A 113 7.16 11.29 6.91
CA TYR A 113 7.73 11.91 8.12
C TYR A 113 8.66 10.91 8.82
N GLU A 114 8.14 9.78 9.29
CA GLU A 114 8.92 8.71 9.90
C GLU A 114 8.83 7.43 9.07
N MET A 115 9.98 6.83 8.75
CA MET A 115 10.05 5.62 7.94
C MET A 115 10.95 4.56 8.57
N CYS A 116 10.38 3.40 8.93
CA CYS A 116 11.12 2.19 9.25
C CYS A 116 11.07 1.18 8.10
N LEU A 117 12.25 0.77 7.63
CA LEU A 117 12.44 -0.12 6.50
C LEU A 117 13.17 -1.40 6.93
N TYR A 118 12.58 -2.54 6.57
CA TYR A 118 13.22 -3.85 6.63
C TYR A 118 13.29 -4.41 5.22
N ILE A 119 14.48 -4.48 4.62
CA ILE A 119 14.64 -4.78 3.19
C ILE A 119 15.71 -5.84 2.96
N ASN A 120 15.28 -6.98 2.43
CA ASN A 120 16.21 -8.05 2.08
C ASN A 120 16.83 -7.83 0.68
N THR A 121 16.03 -7.88 -0.40
CA THR A 121 16.56 -7.74 -1.78
C THR A 121 15.64 -6.94 -2.72
N GLY A 122 16.21 -6.41 -3.81
CA GLY A 122 15.45 -5.85 -4.94
C GLY A 122 15.84 -4.44 -5.36
N TYR A 123 15.37 -4.05 -6.54
CA TYR A 123 15.69 -2.76 -7.17
C TYR A 123 14.74 -1.65 -6.71
N LYS A 124 15.27 -0.42 -6.59
CA LYS A 124 14.52 0.75 -6.15
C LYS A 124 14.87 1.95 -7.03
N VAL A 125 13.85 2.70 -7.44
CA VAL A 125 13.97 4.00 -8.10
C VAL A 125 13.30 5.03 -7.21
N PHE A 126 13.98 6.16 -7.00
CA PHE A 126 13.48 7.28 -6.23
C PHE A 126 13.60 8.56 -7.05
N LYS A 127 12.52 9.31 -7.12
CA LYS A 127 12.45 10.64 -7.71
C LYS A 127 11.59 11.53 -6.82
N ASP A 128 12.15 12.67 -6.41
CA ASP A 128 11.45 13.66 -5.59
C ASP A 128 10.87 13.02 -4.29
N VAL A 129 11.74 12.31 -3.56
CA VAL A 129 11.39 11.61 -2.32
C VAL A 129 12.03 12.29 -1.12
N GLY A 130 11.20 12.66 -0.14
CA GLY A 130 11.62 13.25 1.13
C GLY A 130 11.24 12.34 2.30
N VAL A 131 12.21 12.07 3.18
CA VAL A 131 12.01 11.37 4.45
C VAL A 131 12.63 12.22 5.55
N TYR A 132 11.86 12.52 6.60
CA TYR A 132 12.37 13.32 7.73
C TYR A 132 13.21 12.45 8.68
N GLU A 133 12.71 11.30 9.08
CA GLU A 133 13.41 10.33 9.93
C GLU A 133 13.37 8.92 9.32
N MET A 134 14.52 8.23 9.34
CA MET A 134 14.66 6.90 8.74
C MET A 134 15.36 5.90 9.67
N CYS A 135 14.70 4.77 9.88
CA CYS A 135 15.22 3.55 10.49
C CYS A 135 15.43 2.52 9.38
N LEU A 136 16.66 2.03 9.17
CA LEU A 136 16.96 1.00 8.19
C LEU A 136 17.56 -0.23 8.87
N ASN A 137 16.87 -1.36 8.72
CA ASN A 137 17.34 -2.68 9.12
C ASN A 137 17.45 -3.55 7.87
N ASN A 138 18.63 -4.11 7.61
CA ASN A 138 18.89 -5.02 6.50
C ASN A 138 18.82 -6.47 6.96
#